data_AF-A0A149QE91-F1
#
_entry.id   AF-A0A149QE91-F1
#
_cell.length_a   1.000
_cell.length_b   1.000
_cell.length_c   1.000
_cell.angle_alpha   90.00
_cell.angle_beta   90.00
_cell.angle_gamma   90.00
#
_symmetry.space_group_name_H-M   'P 1'
#
loop_
_entity.id
_entity.type
_entity.pdbx_description
1 polymer ?
#
loop_
_entity_poly.entity_id
_entity_poly.type
_entity_poly.pdbx_seq_one_letter_code
_entity_poly.pdbx_strand_id
1 'polypeptide(L)'
;MNSPYPTYPRLQALLGAALPGLQLSTTAAEALEDALTEAHEQAPPSAFFARLRGIAHSHGADGQAWRERQLSEARGRELAEATRCLAALSACGGVLLAAQSARDMDDAQAQCPPQVEEGLLHAVVVLADHAGALVEPDACAPLL
;
A
#
# COMPACT_ATOMS: atom_id res chain seq x y z
N MET A 1 -15.78 26.71 -20.01
CA MET A 1 -14.63 27.43 -19.42
C MET A 1 -13.40 26.58 -19.69
N ASN A 2 -12.64 26.90 -20.73
CA ASN A 2 -11.42 26.18 -21.06
C ASN A 2 -10.26 26.95 -20.43
N SER A 3 -9.72 26.47 -19.30
CA SER A 3 -8.43 26.99 -18.85
C SER A 3 -7.41 26.68 -19.95
N PRO A 4 -6.65 27.67 -20.46
CA PRO A 4 -5.55 27.38 -21.35
C PRO A 4 -4.58 26.49 -20.59
N TYR A 5 -4.27 25.31 -21.14
CA TYR A 5 -3.23 24.45 -20.60
C TYR A 5 -1.95 25.27 -20.44
N PRO A 6 -1.22 25.14 -19.31
CA PRO A 6 0.04 25.86 -19.17
C PRO A 6 1.01 25.38 -20.25
N THR A 7 1.57 26.32 -21.01
CA THR A 7 2.55 26.05 -22.07
C THR A 7 3.77 25.27 -21.57
N TYR A 8 4.09 25.39 -20.28
CA TYR A 8 5.17 24.66 -19.60
C TYR A 8 4.63 24.04 -18.29
N PRO A 9 4.05 22.83 -18.35
CA PRO A 9 3.31 22.27 -17.22
C PRO A 9 4.19 21.92 -16.01
N ARG A 10 5.44 21.47 -16.21
CA ARG A 10 6.34 21.12 -15.10
C ARG A 10 6.94 22.35 -14.44
N LEU A 11 7.34 23.35 -15.24
CA LEU A 11 7.72 24.67 -14.71
C LEU A 11 6.58 25.31 -13.93
N GLN A 12 5.35 25.24 -14.43
CA GLN A 12 4.18 25.74 -13.71
C GLN A 12 3.90 24.97 -12.42
N ALA A 13 4.11 23.65 -12.40
CA ALA A 13 3.98 22.84 -11.19
C ALA A 13 5.05 23.18 -10.14
N LEU A 14 6.28 23.50 -10.56
CA LEU A 14 7.40 23.80 -9.68
C LEU A 14 7.35 25.24 -9.13
N LEU A 15 7.03 26.22 -9.99
CA LEU A 15 7.10 27.65 -9.67
C LEU A 15 5.73 28.28 -9.39
N GLY A 16 4.64 27.64 -9.81
CA GLY A 16 3.29 28.11 -9.53
C GLY A 16 3.05 29.56 -9.96
N ALA A 17 2.56 30.39 -9.03
CA ALA A 17 2.27 31.79 -9.29
C ALA A 17 3.53 32.67 -9.47
N ALA A 18 4.74 32.15 -9.18
CA ALA A 18 5.98 32.89 -9.37
C ALA A 18 6.47 32.87 -10.83
N LEU A 19 5.99 31.93 -11.66
CA LEU A 19 6.45 31.75 -13.03
C LEU A 19 6.34 33.02 -13.91
N PRO A 20 5.21 33.78 -13.88
CA PRO A 20 5.09 35.00 -14.68
C PRO A 20 6.04 36.13 -14.23
N GLY A 21 6.44 36.14 -12.95
CA GLY A 21 7.31 37.17 -12.38
C GLY A 21 8.78 37.02 -12.77
N LEU A 22 9.18 35.87 -13.31
CA LEU A 22 10.56 35.57 -13.68
C LEU A 22 10.96 36.04 -15.09
N GLN A 23 9.97 36.44 -15.92
CA GLN A 23 10.19 36.96 -17.28
C GLN A 23 11.18 36.12 -18.13
N LEU A 24 11.04 34.79 -18.09
CA LEU A 24 11.90 33.87 -18.84
C LEU A 24 11.71 34.06 -20.36
N SER A 25 12.82 34.03 -21.12
CA SER A 25 12.72 33.94 -22.58
C SER A 25 12.15 32.58 -22.98
N THR A 26 11.47 32.50 -24.12
CA THR A 26 10.89 31.25 -24.64
C THR A 26 11.93 30.13 -24.71
N THR A 27 13.13 30.45 -25.21
CA THR A 27 14.25 29.50 -25.31
C THR A 27 14.74 28.98 -23.95
N ALA A 28 14.71 29.81 -22.91
CA ALA A 28 15.10 29.39 -21.57
C ALA A 28 14.00 28.56 -20.89
N ALA A 29 12.73 28.91 -21.12
CA ALA A 29 11.59 28.16 -20.62
C ALA A 29 11.50 26.75 -21.23
N GLU A 30 11.73 26.62 -22.53
CA GLU A 30 11.80 25.33 -23.23
C GLU A 30 12.94 24.47 -22.68
N ALA A 31 14.16 25.01 -22.60
CA ALA A 31 15.31 24.27 -22.07
C ALA A 31 15.13 23.81 -20.62
N LEU A 32 14.47 24.63 -19.78
CA LEU A 32 14.16 24.27 -18.40
C LEU A 32 13.04 23.22 -18.30
N GLU A 33 11.99 23.31 -19.13
CA GLU A 33 10.93 22.30 -19.18
C GLU A 33 11.49 20.95 -19.66
N ASP A 34 12.39 20.95 -20.64
CA ASP A 34 13.08 19.74 -21.11
C ASP A 34 13.97 19.14 -20.00
N ALA A 35 14.76 19.96 -19.32
CA ALA A 35 15.59 19.51 -18.19
C ALA A 35 14.76 18.94 -17.04
N LEU A 36 13.60 19.55 -16.73
CA LEU A 36 12.66 19.03 -15.73
C LEU A 36 11.96 17.75 -16.19
N THR A 37 11.74 17.60 -17.49
CA THR A 37 11.19 16.37 -18.09
C THR A 37 12.19 15.23 -17.97
N GLU A 38 13.43 15.45 -18.37
CA GLU A 38 14.51 14.47 -18.26
C GLU A 38 14.75 14.07 -16.80
N ALA A 39 14.80 15.03 -15.88
CA ALA A 39 14.93 14.76 -14.46
C ALA A 39 13.73 13.97 -13.89
N HIS A 40 12.51 14.22 -14.39
CA HIS A 40 11.32 13.46 -13.99
C HIS A 40 11.35 12.02 -14.52
N GLU A 41 11.83 11.80 -15.74
CA GLU A 41 11.95 10.48 -16.36
C GLU A 41 13.08 9.66 -15.74
N GLN A 42 14.16 10.31 -15.31
CA GLN A 42 15.30 9.68 -14.65
C GLN A 42 15.11 9.53 -13.14
N ALA A 43 14.18 10.28 -12.53
CA ALA A 43 13.89 10.14 -11.11
C ALA A 43 13.32 8.73 -10.85
N PRO A 44 13.97 7.92 -10.00
CA PRO A 44 13.40 6.64 -9.62
C PRO A 44 12.02 6.90 -9.01
N PRO A 45 10.99 6.15 -9.43
CA PRO A 45 9.66 6.36 -8.90
C PRO A 45 9.70 6.21 -7.39
N SER A 46 8.95 7.07 -6.68
CA SER A 46 8.88 6.99 -5.23
C SER A 46 8.57 5.55 -4.83
N ALA A 47 9.21 5.06 -3.76
CA ALA A 47 9.01 3.69 -3.29
C ALA A 47 7.51 3.38 -3.06
N PHE A 48 6.73 4.40 -2.70
CA PHE A 48 5.28 4.36 -2.61
C PHE A 48 4.59 4.06 -3.95
N PHE A 49 4.83 4.85 -5.00
CA PHE A 49 4.23 4.62 -6.32
C PHE A 49 4.75 3.36 -6.99
N ALA A 50 6.01 2.98 -6.75
CA ALA A 50 6.55 1.69 -7.15
C ALA A 50 5.77 0.54 -6.51
N ARG A 51 5.50 0.62 -5.19
CA ARG A 51 4.71 -0.38 -4.47
C ARG A 51 3.24 -0.42 -4.92
N LEU A 52 2.59 0.74 -5.12
CA LEU A 52 1.22 0.80 -5.65
C LEU A 52 1.11 0.15 -7.05
N ARG A 53 2.07 0.43 -7.93
CA ARG A 53 2.11 -0.25 -9.23
C ARG A 53 2.34 -1.74 -9.07
N GLY A 54 3.22 -2.17 -8.17
CA GLY A 54 3.39 -3.59 -7.85
C GLY A 54 2.07 -4.25 -7.46
N ILE A 55 1.31 -3.65 -6.55
CA ILE A 55 -0.01 -4.16 -6.12
C ILE A 55 -0.97 -4.27 -7.30
N ALA A 56 -1.03 -3.25 -8.17
CA ALA A 56 -1.88 -3.28 -9.37
C ALA A 56 -1.49 -4.41 -10.35
N HIS A 57 -0.22 -4.84 -10.32
CA HIS A 57 0.29 -5.97 -11.10
C HIS A 57 0.33 -7.28 -10.29
N SER A 58 -0.42 -7.37 -9.19
CA SER A 58 -0.46 -8.56 -8.31
C SER A 58 0.92 -9.00 -7.80
N HIS A 59 1.81 -8.06 -7.52
CA HIS A 59 3.04 -8.37 -6.78
C HIS A 59 2.71 -8.76 -5.35
N GLY A 60 3.51 -9.67 -4.80
CA GLY A 60 3.48 -10.03 -3.38
C GLY A 60 3.80 -8.84 -2.47
N ALA A 61 3.59 -9.02 -1.17
CA ALA A 61 3.85 -8.01 -0.16
C ALA A 61 5.35 -7.62 -0.06
N ASP A 62 6.24 -8.51 -0.50
CA ASP A 62 7.68 -8.30 -0.67
C ASP A 62 8.04 -7.43 -1.90
N GLY A 63 7.05 -7.08 -2.72
CA GLY A 63 7.20 -6.31 -3.95
C GLY A 63 7.66 -7.14 -5.15
N GLN A 64 7.87 -8.45 -4.99
CA GLN A 64 8.21 -9.35 -6.08
C GLN A 64 6.95 -9.78 -6.84
N ALA A 65 7.11 -10.11 -8.12
CA ALA A 65 5.99 -10.67 -8.88
C ALA A 65 5.52 -11.99 -8.24
N TRP A 66 4.21 -12.15 -8.11
CA TRP A 66 3.64 -13.41 -7.62
C TRP A 66 4.03 -14.55 -8.55
N ARG A 67 4.63 -15.61 -7.99
CA ARG A 67 5.24 -16.69 -8.79
C ARG A 67 4.22 -17.68 -9.33
N GLU A 68 3.11 -17.86 -8.62
CA GLU A 68 2.09 -18.86 -8.97
C GLU A 68 1.09 -18.29 -9.98
N ARG A 69 1.29 -18.56 -11.28
CA ARG A 69 0.36 -18.12 -12.34
C ARG A 69 -0.87 -19.02 -12.51
N GLN A 70 -0.77 -20.27 -12.07
CA GLN A 70 -1.86 -21.24 -12.05
C GLN A 70 -1.86 -21.92 -10.68
N LEU A 71 -3.03 -21.95 -10.04
CA LEU A 71 -3.20 -22.55 -8.71
C LEU A 71 -3.75 -23.96 -8.85
N SER A 72 -3.14 -24.92 -8.15
CA SER A 72 -3.77 -26.23 -7.94
C SER A 72 -5.01 -26.07 -7.05
N GLU A 73 -5.94 -27.03 -7.08
CA GLU A 73 -7.10 -26.98 -6.16
C GLU A 73 -6.69 -26.98 -4.69
N ALA A 74 -5.64 -27.74 -4.34
CA ALA A 74 -5.10 -27.78 -2.99
C ALA A 74 -4.57 -26.41 -2.58
N ARG A 75 -3.77 -25.77 -3.44
CA ARG A 75 -3.23 -24.43 -3.22
C ARG A 75 -4.33 -23.38 -3.12
N GLY A 76 -5.36 -23.48 -3.95
CA GLY A 76 -6.54 -22.61 -3.87
C GLY A 76 -7.27 -22.72 -2.52
N ARG A 77 -7.35 -23.92 -1.94
CA ARG A 77 -7.94 -24.13 -0.60
C ARG A 77 -7.09 -23.51 0.51
N GLU A 78 -5.77 -23.65 0.43
CA GLU A 78 -4.82 -23.02 1.38
C GLU A 78 -4.92 -21.48 1.35
N LEU A 79 -4.93 -20.86 0.17
CA LEU A 79 -5.09 -19.40 0.05
C LEU A 79 -6.46 -18.92 0.53
N ALA A 80 -7.52 -19.70 0.29
CA ALA A 80 -8.85 -19.41 0.83
C ALA A 80 -8.87 -19.51 2.36
N GLU A 81 -8.13 -20.45 2.94
CA GLU A 81 -7.95 -20.55 4.39
C GLU A 81 -7.16 -19.38 4.95
N ALA A 82 -6.05 -19.00 4.32
CA ALA A 82 -5.28 -17.81 4.68
C ALA A 82 -6.17 -16.56 4.69
N THR A 83 -7.01 -16.39 3.68
CA THR A 83 -7.96 -15.27 3.60
C THR A 83 -8.94 -15.27 4.77
N ARG A 84 -9.45 -16.44 5.18
CA ARG A 84 -10.31 -16.55 6.38
C ARG A 84 -9.56 -16.22 7.67
N CYS A 85 -8.31 -16.67 7.80
CA CYS A 85 -7.47 -16.34 8.96
C CYS A 85 -7.16 -14.85 9.07
N LEU A 86 -6.86 -14.19 7.94
CA LEU A 86 -6.66 -12.74 7.89
C LEU A 86 -7.94 -11.96 8.23
N ALA A 87 -9.11 -12.46 7.81
CA ALA A 87 -10.39 -11.88 8.21
C ALA A 87 -10.64 -12.00 9.73
N ALA A 88 -10.33 -13.15 10.32
CA ALA A 88 -10.41 -13.36 11.77
C ALA A 88 -9.44 -12.44 12.53
N LEU A 89 -8.20 -12.30 12.05
CA LEU A 89 -7.22 -11.37 12.60
C LEU A 89 -7.72 -9.92 12.57
N SER A 90 -8.31 -9.50 11.46
CA SER A 90 -8.90 -8.15 11.32
C SER A 90 -10.04 -7.92 12.32
N ALA A 91 -10.89 -8.93 12.56
CA ALA A 91 -11.95 -8.86 13.55
C ALA A 91 -11.40 -8.74 14.99
N CYS A 92 -10.40 -9.55 15.35
CA CYS A 92 -9.72 -9.45 16.65
C CYS A 92 -9.10 -8.07 16.86
N GLY A 93 -8.43 -7.52 15.83
CA GLY A 93 -7.88 -6.17 15.86
C GLY A 93 -8.95 -5.10 16.08
N GLY A 94 -10.12 -5.23 15.44
CA GLY A 94 -11.26 -4.34 15.67
C GLY A 94 -11.77 -4.36 17.11
N VAL A 95 -11.84 -5.54 17.73
CA VAL A 95 -12.24 -5.68 19.15
C VAL A 95 -11.20 -5.06 20.09
N LEU A 96 -9.92 -5.30 19.85
CA LEU A 96 -8.82 -4.71 20.63
C LEU A 96 -8.82 -3.17 20.52
N LEU A 97 -9.07 -2.64 19.33
CA LEU A 97 -9.19 -1.20 19.11
C LEU A 97 -10.40 -0.61 19.85
N ALA A 98 -11.55 -1.30 19.81
CA ALA A 98 -12.73 -0.88 20.56
C ALA A 98 -12.47 -0.91 22.07
N ALA A 99 -11.78 -1.93 22.58
CA ALA A 99 -11.37 -2.04 23.98
C ALA A 99 -10.41 -0.91 24.39
N GLN A 100 -9.50 -0.50 23.52
CA GLN A 100 -8.64 0.66 23.76
C GLN A 100 -9.46 1.96 23.77
N SER A 101 -10.38 2.14 22.82
CA SER A 101 -11.23 3.33 22.74
C SER A 101 -12.12 3.46 23.98
N ALA A 102 -12.67 2.35 24.50
CA ALA A 102 -13.45 2.34 25.73
C ALA A 102 -12.62 2.77 26.96
N ARG A 103 -11.34 2.38 27.03
CA ARG A 103 -10.41 2.84 28.07
C ARG A 103 -10.13 4.33 27.96
N ASP A 104 -9.86 4.82 26.75
CA ASP A 104 -9.58 6.23 26.49
C ASP A 104 -10.80 7.13 26.81
N MET A 105 -12.01 6.58 26.67
CA MET A 105 -13.28 7.25 26.97
C MET A 105 -13.80 7.05 28.40
N ASP A 106 -13.10 6.29 29.24
CA ASP A 106 -13.54 5.92 30.60
C ASP A 106 -14.92 5.22 30.66
N ASP A 107 -15.28 4.49 29.59
CA ASP A 107 -16.55 3.76 29.53
C ASP A 107 -16.42 2.39 30.23
N ALA A 108 -16.67 2.37 31.53
CA ALA A 108 -16.61 1.18 32.36
C ALA A 108 -17.53 0.03 31.91
N GLN A 109 -18.61 0.31 31.16
CA GLN A 109 -19.52 -0.73 30.66
C GLN A 109 -19.01 -1.40 29.38
N ALA A 110 -18.20 -0.69 28.60
CA ALA A 110 -17.60 -1.19 27.35
C ALA A 110 -16.16 -1.72 27.53
N GLN A 111 -15.60 -1.66 28.75
CA GLN A 111 -14.26 -2.16 29.02
C GLN A 111 -14.16 -3.68 28.84
N CYS A 112 -13.16 -4.10 28.08
CA CYS A 112 -12.83 -5.51 27.90
C CYS A 112 -12.12 -6.05 29.15
N PRO A 113 -12.51 -7.22 29.69
CA PRO A 113 -11.76 -7.86 30.76
C PRO A 113 -10.32 -8.17 30.32
N PRO A 114 -9.31 -8.02 31.20
CA PRO A 114 -7.90 -8.15 30.82
C PRO A 114 -7.55 -9.56 30.29
N GLN A 115 -8.18 -10.61 30.81
CA GLN A 115 -7.96 -11.98 30.32
C GLN A 115 -8.50 -12.18 28.89
N VAL A 116 -9.57 -11.48 28.53
CA VAL A 116 -10.12 -11.51 27.16
C VAL A 116 -9.20 -10.76 26.21
N GLU A 117 -8.68 -9.61 26.64
CA GLU A 117 -7.69 -8.84 25.86
C GLU A 117 -6.41 -9.64 25.62
N GLU A 118 -5.85 -10.29 26.65
CA GLU A 118 -4.69 -11.18 26.52
C GLU A 118 -4.96 -12.36 25.59
N GLY A 119 -6.13 -13.01 25.70
CA GLY A 119 -6.55 -14.09 24.83
C GLY A 119 -6.68 -13.66 23.36
N LEU A 120 -7.23 -12.46 23.11
CA LEU A 120 -7.34 -11.88 21.78
C LEU A 120 -5.97 -11.54 21.18
N LEU A 121 -5.06 -10.98 21.98
CA LEU A 121 -3.68 -10.71 21.55
C LEU A 121 -2.95 -12.01 21.18
N HIS A 122 -3.12 -13.07 21.96
CA HIS A 122 -2.57 -14.38 21.61
C HIS A 122 -3.19 -14.94 20.33
N ALA A 123 -4.51 -14.85 20.17
CA ALA A 123 -5.21 -15.28 18.96
C ALA A 123 -4.70 -14.54 17.71
N VAL A 124 -4.44 -13.23 17.81
CA VAL A 124 -3.86 -12.44 16.70
C VAL A 124 -2.51 -13.01 16.26
N VAL A 125 -1.62 -13.34 17.20
CA VAL A 125 -0.30 -13.91 16.88
C VAL A 125 -0.45 -15.26 16.18
N VAL A 126 -1.25 -16.17 16.75
CA VAL A 126 -1.44 -17.52 16.19
C VAL A 126 -2.10 -17.47 14.79
N LEU A 127 -3.10 -16.61 14.61
CA LEU A 127 -3.76 -16.42 13.32
C LEU A 127 -2.82 -15.81 12.27
N ALA A 128 -1.95 -14.88 12.67
CA ALA A 128 -0.95 -14.28 11.79
C ALA A 128 0.08 -15.31 11.33
N ASP A 129 0.61 -16.11 12.26
CA ASP A 129 1.60 -17.15 11.98
C ASP A 129 1.01 -18.21 11.03
N HIS A 130 -0.22 -18.67 11.31
CA HIS A 130 -0.90 -19.66 10.47
C HIS A 130 -1.22 -19.11 9.07
N ALA A 131 -1.72 -17.88 8.97
CA ALA A 131 -1.97 -17.24 7.69
C ALA A 131 -0.67 -17.06 6.89
N GLY A 132 0.43 -16.67 7.54
CA GLY A 132 1.74 -16.53 6.93
C GLY A 132 2.22 -17.84 6.31
N ALA A 133 2.14 -18.94 7.07
CA ALA A 133 2.53 -20.27 6.59
C ALA A 133 1.74 -20.71 5.34
N LEU A 134 0.47 -20.32 5.23
CA LEU A 134 -0.38 -20.64 4.07
C LEU A 134 -0.09 -19.76 2.84
N VAL A 135 0.40 -18.52 3.04
CA VAL A 135 0.66 -17.56 1.95
C VAL A 135 2.03 -17.73 1.32
N GLU A 136 3.00 -18.32 2.03
CA GLU A 136 4.31 -18.66 1.47
C GLU A 136 4.15 -19.49 0.18
N PRO A 137 4.67 -19.02 -0.97
CA PRO A 137 4.49 -19.70 -2.24
C PRO A 137 5.19 -21.05 -2.24
N ASP A 138 4.57 -22.04 -2.89
CA ASP A 138 5.15 -23.38 -3.00
C ASP A 138 6.54 -23.30 -3.64
N ALA A 139 7.58 -23.67 -2.89
CA ALA A 139 8.96 -23.67 -3.38
C ALA A 139 9.19 -24.61 -4.60
N CYS A 140 8.21 -25.47 -4.90
CA CYS A 140 8.26 -26.48 -5.95
C CYS A 140 7.31 -26.23 -7.13
N ALA A 141 6.63 -25.08 -7.21
CA ALA A 141 5.81 -24.75 -8.38
C ALA A 141 6.73 -24.55 -9.60
N PRO A 142 6.57 -25.33 -10.69
CA PRO A 142 7.43 -25.21 -11.85
C PRO A 142 7.28 -23.81 -12.47
N LEU A 143 8.41 -23.17 -12.74
CA LEU A 143 8.49 -21.99 -13.60
C LEU A 143 8.16 -22.45 -15.02
N LEU A 144 6.87 -22.43 -15.38
CA LEU A 144 6.43 -22.55 -16.78
C LEU A 144 6.26 -21.15 -17.40
#